data_AF-A0A926Z6G3-F1
#
_entry.id   AF-A0A926Z6G3-F1
#
_cell.length_a   1.000
_cell.length_b   1.000
_cell.length_c   1.000
_cell.angle_alpha   90.00
_cell.angle_beta   90.00
_cell.angle_gamma   90.00
#
_symmetry.space_group_name_H-M   'P 1'
#
loop_
_entity.id
_entity.type
_entity.pdbx_description
1 polymer ?
#
loop_
_entity_poly.entity_id
_entity_poly.type
_entity_poly.pdbx_seq_one_letter_code
_entity_poly.pdbx_strand_id
1 'polypeptide(L)'
;MSESERILRHPDKAYRSAIAQCLGASKKHKGTGFRVGLDYILTCAHVVKQCLGITKKTEDVSSTEVTGKTMEIVFPADPKSFLAVEVVPELWRFGGEDIAVLKLSQSVSDTVTILSLLSLKQGQEFWHHQFQVFGFPEDRSDGRWANGEILGAQPESRRVQLEGTKNEGLGIQEGFSGSPVWDEDLGGVVGMAVSRDEDETTKIGFMIPYERLKPILEAIALFDILLPEQAKLTPHWKNAYQLLEPSNIHETYPKTLQEAILKVLDMPDRHGYRAIALFVGYFALQVLGLNIPKIRTWLEQQNINVSELLQNIGQRLPQPSQQQGSPHLLFCVETDHNSDRFNVRAYLIKDSRNPTEQIQIKAPEEILLKSPENKASFTQLEEILQNCLEECVELINDANQSANMRVEIFLPIEKLKLQEVYHWTAIAKSEYEPYPEPVACRYQQVLRLSERLNPQIYKLQMRDSWTTKWNAFQQIRCQSPCTGFVSEMDTDGKLRTIKDLSIALRKKESTGLILHRMLSSITEDNPLPILIGTGIPIAIWLDPDCFNKNDILSACPQDLPNTVQSKHEAAYHAGECGANIGLVWEDPHLIPFVSQSKLKMAGN
;
A
#
# COMPACT_ATOMS: atom_id res chain seq x y z
N MET A 1 -24.12 -49.96 3.68
CA MET A 1 -23.84 -48.56 4.04
C MET A 1 -23.13 -48.56 5.37
N SER A 2 -21.93 -47.99 5.42
CA SER A 2 -21.15 -47.88 6.66
C SER A 2 -21.67 -46.74 7.55
N GLU A 3 -21.49 -46.85 8.86
CA GLU A 3 -21.82 -45.79 9.85
C GLU A 3 -21.16 -44.44 9.45
N SER A 4 -19.94 -44.49 8.92
CA SER A 4 -19.16 -43.35 8.42
C SER A 4 -19.78 -42.65 7.22
N GLU A 5 -20.44 -43.37 6.31
CA GLU A 5 -21.12 -42.78 5.15
C GLU A 5 -22.44 -42.09 5.54
N ARG A 6 -23.07 -42.50 6.65
CA ARG A 6 -24.27 -41.83 7.19
C ARG A 6 -23.93 -40.51 7.89
N ILE A 7 -22.78 -40.43 8.55
CA ILE A 7 -22.35 -39.24 9.32
C ILE A 7 -22.07 -38.04 8.41
N LEU A 8 -21.60 -38.25 7.18
CA LEU A 8 -21.33 -37.15 6.23
C LEU A 8 -22.60 -36.60 5.55
N ARG A 9 -23.69 -37.37 5.46
CA ARG A 9 -24.88 -36.94 4.70
C ARG A 9 -25.76 -35.94 5.45
N HIS A 10 -25.83 -36.03 6.78
CA HIS A 10 -26.70 -35.17 7.56
C HIS A 10 -25.91 -34.18 8.41
N PRO A 11 -26.42 -32.94 8.58
CA PRO A 11 -25.78 -31.94 9.42
C PRO A 11 -25.72 -32.41 10.87
N ASP A 12 -24.56 -32.24 11.49
CA ASP A 12 -24.28 -32.70 12.84
C ASP A 12 -24.52 -31.61 13.90
N LYS A 13 -24.08 -31.87 15.13
CA LYS A 13 -24.16 -30.89 16.23
C LYS A 13 -23.28 -29.65 15.94
N ALA A 14 -22.16 -29.81 15.26
CA ALA A 14 -21.28 -28.70 14.89
C ALA A 14 -22.03 -27.74 13.95
N TYR A 15 -22.68 -28.25 12.90
CA TYR A 15 -23.52 -27.44 12.01
C TYR A 15 -24.49 -26.53 12.77
N ARG A 16 -25.29 -27.10 13.69
CA ARG A 16 -26.27 -26.31 14.47
C ARG A 16 -25.63 -25.32 15.43
N SER A 17 -24.48 -25.67 16.00
CA SER A 17 -23.81 -24.85 17.02
C SER A 17 -23.30 -23.52 16.48
N ALA A 18 -23.01 -23.48 15.18
CA ALA A 18 -22.49 -22.31 14.49
C ALA A 18 -23.58 -21.36 13.98
N ILE A 19 -24.87 -21.65 14.23
CA ILE A 19 -26.00 -20.88 13.71
C ILE A 19 -26.54 -19.97 14.81
N ALA A 20 -26.67 -18.68 14.50
CA ALA A 20 -27.15 -17.64 15.40
C ALA A 20 -28.52 -17.07 14.97
N GLN A 21 -29.31 -16.69 15.98
CA GLN A 21 -30.48 -15.84 15.82
C GLN A 21 -30.04 -14.37 15.74
N CYS A 22 -30.43 -13.65 14.69
CA CYS A 22 -30.26 -12.21 14.57
C CYS A 22 -31.47 -11.48 15.16
N LEU A 23 -31.21 -10.53 16.07
CA LEU A 23 -32.27 -9.86 16.83
C LEU A 23 -32.41 -8.39 16.47
N GLY A 24 -33.65 -7.93 16.35
CA GLY A 24 -33.96 -6.50 16.29
C GLY A 24 -33.98 -5.82 17.65
N ALA A 25 -34.16 -4.50 17.66
CA ALA A 25 -34.19 -3.68 18.88
C ALA A 25 -35.18 -4.19 19.96
N SER A 26 -36.30 -4.80 19.56
CA SER A 26 -37.29 -5.41 20.47
C SER A 26 -36.94 -6.82 20.93
N LYS A 27 -35.72 -7.30 20.69
CA LYS A 27 -35.26 -8.69 20.87
C LYS A 27 -36.07 -9.74 20.11
N LYS A 28 -36.91 -9.30 19.16
CA LYS A 28 -37.58 -10.20 18.23
C LYS A 28 -36.59 -10.67 17.18
N HIS A 29 -36.66 -11.96 16.89
CA HIS A 29 -35.91 -12.59 15.81
C HIS A 29 -36.27 -11.98 14.45
N LYS A 30 -35.26 -11.75 13.60
CA LYS A 30 -35.42 -11.21 12.24
C LYS A 30 -34.80 -12.07 11.15
N GLY A 31 -33.95 -13.02 11.50
CA GLY A 31 -33.27 -13.88 10.56
C GLY A 31 -32.08 -14.55 11.21
N THR A 32 -31.41 -15.39 10.43
CA THR A 32 -30.34 -16.24 10.90
C THR A 32 -28.99 -15.72 10.43
N GLY A 33 -27.92 -16.03 11.15
CA GLY A 33 -26.55 -15.92 10.66
C GLY A 33 -25.73 -17.12 11.08
N PHE A 34 -24.52 -17.29 10.53
CA PHE A 34 -23.64 -18.39 10.94
C PHE A 34 -22.16 -18.01 10.93
N ARG A 35 -21.40 -18.60 11.84
CA ARG A 35 -19.96 -18.31 12.04
C ARG A 35 -19.11 -18.95 10.95
N VAL A 36 -18.25 -18.15 10.31
CA VAL A 36 -17.37 -18.55 9.19
C VAL A 36 -15.90 -18.20 9.37
N GLY A 37 -15.56 -17.45 10.41
CA GLY A 37 -14.19 -17.13 10.80
C GLY A 37 -14.05 -17.08 12.32
N LEU A 38 -12.89 -16.64 12.82
CA LEU A 38 -12.68 -16.51 14.27
C LEU A 38 -13.75 -15.61 14.88
N ASP A 39 -13.91 -14.40 14.35
CA ASP A 39 -14.85 -13.42 14.87
C ASP A 39 -15.92 -13.02 13.84
N TYR A 40 -16.10 -13.78 12.76
CA TYR A 40 -16.93 -13.37 11.62
C TYR A 40 -18.15 -14.25 11.39
N ILE A 41 -19.27 -13.60 11.07
CA ILE A 41 -20.58 -14.22 10.84
C ILE A 41 -21.13 -13.74 9.49
N LEU A 42 -21.64 -14.67 8.69
CA LEU A 42 -22.41 -14.36 7.48
C LEU A 42 -23.91 -14.31 7.77
N THR A 43 -24.60 -13.37 7.13
CA THR A 43 -26.06 -13.28 7.10
C THR A 43 -26.50 -12.49 5.86
N CYS A 44 -27.80 -12.28 5.68
CA CYS A 44 -28.34 -11.42 4.64
C CYS A 44 -28.31 -9.94 5.04
N ALA A 45 -28.08 -9.06 4.07
CA ALA A 45 -28.10 -7.61 4.30
C ALA A 45 -29.50 -7.12 4.73
N HIS A 46 -30.57 -7.70 4.18
CA HIS A 46 -31.93 -7.34 4.61
C HIS A 46 -32.21 -7.73 6.08
N VAL A 47 -31.61 -8.82 6.58
CA VAL A 47 -31.74 -9.24 7.99
C VAL A 47 -31.10 -8.19 8.89
N VAL A 48 -29.88 -7.74 8.56
CA VAL A 48 -29.20 -6.67 9.30
C VAL A 48 -30.02 -5.39 9.26
N LYS A 49 -30.52 -4.99 8.09
CA LYS A 49 -31.42 -3.82 7.94
C LYS A 49 -32.63 -3.92 8.87
N GLN A 50 -33.31 -5.07 8.89
CA GLN A 50 -34.46 -5.31 9.77
C GLN A 50 -34.08 -5.29 11.26
N CYS A 51 -32.91 -5.83 11.63
CA CYS A 51 -32.40 -5.79 13.00
C CYS A 51 -32.13 -4.35 13.47
N LEU A 52 -31.53 -3.55 12.59
CA LEU A 52 -31.23 -2.14 12.85
C LEU A 52 -32.45 -1.21 12.75
N GLY A 53 -33.62 -1.73 12.32
CA GLY A 53 -34.84 -0.93 12.18
C GLY A 53 -34.77 0.11 11.05
N ILE A 54 -33.90 -0.08 10.06
CA ILE A 54 -33.78 0.81 8.90
C ILE A 54 -35.01 0.61 8.01
N THR A 55 -35.64 1.68 7.52
CA THR A 55 -36.89 1.59 6.73
C THR A 55 -36.67 1.59 5.23
N LYS A 56 -35.53 2.10 4.75
CA LYS A 56 -35.13 2.10 3.33
C LYS A 56 -35.13 0.69 2.74
N LYS A 57 -35.23 0.59 1.40
CA LYS A 57 -34.98 -0.69 0.74
C LYS A 57 -33.53 -1.09 0.94
N THR A 58 -33.25 -2.39 1.04
CA THR A 58 -31.90 -2.91 1.32
C THR A 58 -30.90 -2.40 0.28
N GLU A 59 -31.34 -2.29 -0.97
CA GLU A 59 -30.55 -1.81 -2.09
C GLU A 59 -30.15 -0.32 -2.00
N ASP A 60 -30.92 0.47 -1.26
CA ASP A 60 -30.72 1.91 -1.07
C ASP A 60 -29.91 2.25 0.19
N VAL A 61 -29.54 1.24 1.00
CA VAL A 61 -28.72 1.43 2.20
C VAL A 61 -27.25 1.39 1.82
N SER A 62 -26.56 2.51 2.01
CA SER A 62 -25.13 2.64 1.75
C SER A 62 -24.26 2.04 2.86
N SER A 63 -23.01 1.68 2.55
CA SER A 63 -22.05 1.14 3.53
C SER A 63 -21.74 2.13 4.67
N THR A 64 -21.81 3.44 4.40
CA THR A 64 -21.62 4.50 5.39
C THR A 64 -22.76 4.56 6.41
N GLU A 65 -23.98 4.19 6.03
CA GLU A 65 -25.13 4.17 6.96
C GLU A 65 -25.06 3.02 7.97
N VAL A 66 -24.38 1.93 7.61
CA VAL A 66 -24.16 0.78 8.49
C VAL A 66 -22.81 0.82 9.22
N THR A 67 -21.94 1.77 8.90
CA THR A 67 -20.64 1.95 9.59
C THR A 67 -20.86 2.26 11.07
N GLY A 68 -20.16 1.52 11.95
CA GLY A 68 -20.25 1.66 13.40
C GLY A 68 -21.60 1.24 13.99
N LYS A 69 -22.47 0.59 13.21
CA LYS A 69 -23.74 0.05 13.71
C LYS A 69 -23.50 -1.30 14.37
N THR A 70 -24.09 -1.46 15.54
CA THR A 70 -24.10 -2.72 16.29
C THR A 70 -25.50 -3.30 16.38
N MET A 71 -25.57 -4.61 16.46
CA MET A 71 -26.79 -5.38 16.71
C MET A 71 -26.49 -6.55 17.64
N GLU A 72 -27.52 -7.28 18.02
CA GLU A 72 -27.37 -8.44 18.89
C GLU A 72 -27.74 -9.73 18.18
N ILE A 73 -27.03 -10.79 18.58
CA ILE A 73 -27.29 -12.15 18.15
C ILE A 73 -27.32 -13.10 19.35
N VAL A 74 -27.85 -14.31 19.12
CA VAL A 74 -27.81 -15.41 20.09
C VAL A 74 -27.36 -16.67 19.39
N PHE A 75 -26.25 -17.27 19.83
CA PHE A 75 -25.93 -18.66 19.48
C PHE A 75 -26.58 -19.57 20.52
N PRO A 76 -27.53 -20.46 20.15
CA PRO A 76 -28.13 -21.38 21.12
C PRO A 76 -27.12 -22.32 21.80
N ALA A 77 -25.95 -22.52 21.17
CA ALA A 77 -24.87 -23.34 21.70
C ALA A 77 -23.89 -22.55 22.61
N ASP A 78 -24.01 -21.22 22.71
CA ASP A 78 -23.21 -20.40 23.60
C ASP A 78 -23.96 -20.19 24.94
N PRO A 79 -23.29 -20.30 26.10
CA PRO A 79 -23.92 -20.01 27.39
C PRO A 79 -24.35 -18.55 27.55
N LYS A 80 -23.75 -17.61 26.79
CA LYS A 80 -24.11 -16.20 26.79
C LYS A 80 -25.44 -16.00 26.06
N SER A 81 -26.38 -15.33 26.70
CA SER A 81 -27.72 -15.12 26.14
C SER A 81 -27.77 -14.11 25.00
N PHE A 82 -26.85 -13.13 24.95
CA PHE A 82 -26.78 -12.10 23.91
C PHE A 82 -25.33 -11.73 23.62
N LEU A 83 -25.00 -11.58 22.34
CA LEU A 83 -23.70 -11.15 21.89
C LEU A 83 -23.83 -9.92 21.00
N ALA A 84 -23.06 -8.88 21.32
CA ALA A 84 -22.93 -7.72 20.45
C ALA A 84 -22.07 -8.06 19.23
N VAL A 85 -22.54 -7.64 18.07
CA VAL A 85 -21.82 -7.72 16.79
C VAL A 85 -21.87 -6.37 16.09
N GLU A 86 -20.82 -6.07 15.35
CA GLU A 86 -20.71 -4.87 14.52
C GLU A 86 -20.82 -5.25 13.05
N VAL A 87 -21.48 -4.41 12.25
CA VAL A 87 -21.51 -4.60 10.79
C VAL A 87 -20.14 -4.27 10.21
N VAL A 88 -19.58 -5.13 9.35
CA VAL A 88 -18.35 -4.85 8.61
C VAL A 88 -18.72 -4.06 7.34
N PRO A 89 -18.55 -2.74 7.29
CA PRO A 89 -19.13 -1.90 6.25
C PRO A 89 -18.51 -2.16 4.86
N GLU A 90 -17.25 -2.57 4.79
CA GLU A 90 -16.56 -2.86 3.53
C GLU A 90 -17.06 -4.14 2.86
N LEU A 91 -17.74 -5.01 3.61
CA LEU A 91 -18.37 -6.24 3.12
C LEU A 91 -19.90 -6.14 3.10
N TRP A 92 -20.44 -4.93 3.28
CA TRP A 92 -21.86 -4.65 3.12
C TRP A 92 -22.27 -4.79 1.66
N ARG A 93 -23.24 -5.67 1.39
CA ARG A 93 -23.76 -5.93 0.05
C ARG A 93 -22.67 -6.15 -0.99
N PHE A 94 -21.67 -6.96 -0.63
CA PHE A 94 -20.52 -7.22 -1.48
C PHE A 94 -20.97 -7.71 -2.87
N GLY A 95 -20.47 -7.09 -3.93
CA GLY A 95 -20.89 -7.36 -5.30
C GLY A 95 -22.35 -7.02 -5.63
N GLY A 96 -23.01 -6.18 -4.83
CA GLY A 96 -24.42 -5.79 -4.95
C GLY A 96 -25.42 -6.81 -4.38
N GLU A 97 -24.92 -7.94 -3.88
CA GLU A 97 -25.73 -9.04 -3.38
C GLU A 97 -26.34 -8.76 -2.00
N ASP A 98 -27.31 -9.59 -1.60
CA ASP A 98 -27.95 -9.52 -0.29
C ASP A 98 -27.11 -10.24 0.77
N ILE A 99 -25.85 -9.80 0.93
CA ILE A 99 -24.86 -10.37 1.85
C ILE A 99 -24.41 -9.31 2.84
N ALA A 100 -24.32 -9.67 4.12
CA ALA A 100 -23.66 -8.88 5.13
C ALA A 100 -22.73 -9.74 5.97
N VAL A 101 -21.65 -9.13 6.43
CA VAL A 101 -20.70 -9.71 7.38
C VAL A 101 -20.79 -8.97 8.69
N LEU A 102 -20.90 -9.72 9.77
CA LEU A 102 -20.91 -9.20 11.13
C LEU A 102 -19.63 -9.65 11.84
N LYS A 103 -19.05 -8.77 12.64
CA LYS A 103 -17.88 -9.05 13.48
C LYS A 103 -18.30 -9.11 14.95
N LEU A 104 -17.93 -10.20 15.62
CA LEU A 104 -18.11 -10.37 17.05
C LEU A 104 -17.29 -9.34 17.82
N SER A 105 -17.96 -8.60 18.72
CA SER A 105 -17.28 -7.63 19.60
C SER A 105 -16.59 -8.30 20.80
N GLN A 106 -16.85 -9.59 21.00
CA GLN A 106 -16.33 -10.39 22.11
C GLN A 106 -16.22 -11.86 21.71
N SER A 107 -15.31 -12.60 22.34
CA SER A 107 -15.14 -14.02 22.07
C SER A 107 -16.39 -14.84 22.42
N VAL A 108 -16.63 -15.87 21.62
CA VAL A 108 -17.66 -16.89 21.84
C VAL A 108 -17.06 -18.14 22.48
N SER A 109 -17.90 -18.93 23.12
CA SER A 109 -17.53 -20.23 23.68
C SER A 109 -17.02 -21.19 22.60
N ASP A 110 -16.10 -22.09 22.96
CA ASP A 110 -15.57 -23.15 22.08
C ASP A 110 -16.65 -24.13 21.60
N THR A 111 -17.84 -24.09 22.21
CA THR A 111 -19.03 -24.82 21.77
C THR A 111 -19.63 -24.30 20.47
N VAL A 112 -19.33 -23.06 20.05
CA VAL A 112 -19.78 -22.47 18.78
C VAL A 112 -18.74 -22.77 17.71
N THR A 113 -19.03 -23.68 16.79
CA THR A 113 -18.04 -24.05 15.75
C THR A 113 -17.95 -23.03 14.62
N ILE A 114 -16.90 -23.13 13.79
CA ILE A 114 -16.73 -22.36 12.55
C ILE A 114 -17.13 -23.26 11.38
N LEU A 115 -18.06 -22.81 10.53
CA LEU A 115 -18.46 -23.57 9.34
C LEU A 115 -17.53 -23.26 8.17
N SER A 116 -17.08 -24.31 7.50
CA SER A 116 -16.45 -24.24 6.18
C SER A 116 -17.51 -24.52 5.11
N LEU A 117 -17.42 -23.80 4.01
CA LEU A 117 -18.30 -24.01 2.86
C LEU A 117 -17.56 -24.76 1.75
N LEU A 118 -18.32 -25.54 0.99
CA LEU A 118 -17.86 -26.37 -0.11
C LEU A 118 -18.27 -25.75 -1.45
N SER A 119 -17.36 -25.87 -2.42
CA SER A 119 -17.61 -25.55 -3.83
C SER A 119 -18.02 -26.80 -4.58
N LEU A 120 -18.83 -26.65 -5.63
CA LEU A 120 -18.96 -27.70 -6.63
C LEU A 120 -17.63 -27.89 -7.37
N LYS A 121 -17.25 -29.13 -7.67
CA LYS A 121 -16.12 -29.37 -8.56
C LYS A 121 -16.50 -28.95 -9.98
N GLN A 122 -15.50 -28.57 -10.77
CA GLN A 122 -15.71 -28.17 -12.16
C GLN A 122 -16.47 -29.25 -12.94
N GLY A 123 -17.56 -28.84 -13.60
CA GLY A 123 -18.43 -29.74 -14.37
C GLY A 123 -19.50 -30.48 -13.56
N GLN A 124 -19.64 -30.21 -12.26
CA GLN A 124 -20.76 -30.69 -11.44
C GLN A 124 -21.87 -29.64 -11.37
N GLU A 125 -23.10 -30.11 -11.13
CA GLU A 125 -24.29 -29.27 -10.94
C GLU A 125 -25.05 -29.76 -9.70
N PHE A 126 -25.78 -28.85 -9.04
CA PHE A 126 -26.59 -29.19 -7.87
C PHE A 126 -27.88 -29.96 -8.17
N TRP A 127 -28.22 -30.16 -9.45
CA TRP A 127 -29.55 -30.60 -9.86
C TRP A 127 -30.01 -31.90 -9.16
N HIS A 128 -31.10 -31.81 -8.39
CA HIS A 128 -31.67 -32.86 -7.53
C HIS A 128 -30.82 -33.29 -6.32
N HIS A 129 -29.76 -32.57 -5.97
CA HIS A 129 -29.09 -32.76 -4.67
C HIS A 129 -30.06 -32.50 -3.53
N GLN A 130 -29.97 -33.25 -2.44
CA GLN A 130 -30.82 -33.04 -1.28
C GLN A 130 -30.21 -31.97 -0.37
N PHE A 131 -31.04 -31.05 0.12
CA PHE A 131 -30.61 -30.05 1.10
C PHE A 131 -31.30 -30.19 2.46
N GLN A 132 -30.60 -29.69 3.47
CA GLN A 132 -31.15 -29.37 4.78
C GLN A 132 -30.76 -27.96 5.19
N VAL A 133 -31.67 -27.26 5.85
CA VAL A 133 -31.41 -25.95 6.42
C VAL A 133 -32.09 -25.83 7.79
N PHE A 134 -31.36 -25.30 8.77
CA PHE A 134 -31.87 -25.01 10.10
C PHE A 134 -31.98 -23.49 10.31
N GLY A 135 -33.16 -23.03 10.70
CA GLY A 135 -33.42 -21.61 10.97
C GLY A 135 -34.45 -21.41 12.08
N PHE A 136 -34.83 -20.17 12.35
CA PHE A 136 -35.74 -19.83 13.46
C PHE A 136 -36.98 -19.09 12.95
N PRO A 137 -38.03 -19.80 12.51
CA PRO A 137 -39.27 -19.16 12.07
C PRO A 137 -39.98 -18.42 13.22
N GLU A 138 -40.88 -17.50 12.87
CA GLU A 138 -41.65 -16.72 13.85
C GLU A 138 -42.36 -17.65 14.87
N ASP A 139 -42.38 -17.23 16.14
CA ASP A 139 -42.89 -17.95 17.32
C ASP A 139 -42.15 -19.23 17.77
N ARG A 140 -40.96 -19.52 17.21
CA ARG A 140 -40.21 -20.76 17.54
C ARG A 140 -38.71 -20.54 17.72
N SER A 141 -38.33 -20.06 18.92
CA SER A 141 -36.92 -19.83 19.29
C SER A 141 -36.07 -21.10 19.43
N ASP A 142 -36.69 -22.29 19.45
CA ASP A 142 -36.03 -23.59 19.49
C ASP A 142 -35.52 -24.06 18.11
N GLY A 143 -35.91 -23.35 17.04
CA GLY A 143 -35.47 -23.55 15.65
C GLY A 143 -36.10 -24.77 14.97
N ARG A 144 -36.13 -24.76 13.63
CA ARG A 144 -36.78 -25.78 12.80
C ARG A 144 -35.92 -26.14 11.59
N TRP A 145 -36.10 -27.38 11.14
CA TRP A 145 -35.52 -27.87 9.90
C TRP A 145 -36.48 -27.66 8.73
N ALA A 146 -35.93 -27.24 7.60
CA ALA A 146 -36.53 -27.38 6.28
C ALA A 146 -35.60 -28.22 5.40
N ASN A 147 -36.17 -29.02 4.50
CA ASN A 147 -35.42 -29.94 3.64
C ASN A 147 -36.11 -30.09 2.29
N GLY A 148 -35.36 -30.44 1.26
CA GLY A 148 -35.88 -30.58 -0.09
C GLY A 148 -34.77 -30.80 -1.11
N GLU A 149 -34.98 -30.33 -2.34
CA GLU A 149 -34.05 -30.46 -3.46
C GLU A 149 -33.42 -29.13 -3.86
N ILE A 150 -32.15 -29.19 -4.26
CA ILE A 150 -31.44 -28.11 -4.92
C ILE A 150 -31.63 -28.27 -6.43
N LEU A 151 -32.01 -27.19 -7.10
CA LEU A 151 -32.22 -27.16 -8.54
C LEU A 151 -31.13 -26.32 -9.21
N GLY A 152 -31.49 -25.62 -10.30
CA GLY A 152 -30.57 -24.79 -11.06
C GLY A 152 -30.38 -23.38 -10.51
N ALA A 153 -29.32 -22.73 -10.96
CA ALA A 153 -29.15 -21.30 -10.82
C ALA A 153 -30.10 -20.54 -11.77
N GLN A 154 -30.73 -19.49 -11.27
CA GLN A 154 -31.53 -18.59 -12.11
C GLN A 154 -30.63 -17.75 -13.03
N PRO A 155 -31.00 -17.53 -14.30
CA PRO A 155 -30.15 -16.83 -15.27
C PRO A 155 -29.72 -15.42 -14.86
N GLU A 156 -30.63 -14.62 -14.29
CA GLU A 156 -30.37 -13.20 -13.96
C GLU A 156 -29.74 -13.01 -12.58
N SER A 157 -30.36 -13.59 -11.55
CA SER A 157 -29.91 -13.42 -10.17
C SER A 157 -28.71 -14.30 -9.81
N ARG A 158 -28.47 -15.37 -10.59
CA ARG A 158 -27.51 -16.45 -10.27
C ARG A 158 -27.73 -17.10 -8.90
N ARG A 159 -28.89 -16.89 -8.28
CA ARG A 159 -29.31 -17.59 -7.07
C ARG A 159 -29.74 -18.99 -7.43
N VAL A 160 -29.45 -19.95 -6.56
CA VAL A 160 -29.82 -21.35 -6.77
C VAL A 160 -31.15 -21.64 -6.08
N GLN A 161 -32.08 -22.24 -6.81
CA GLN A 161 -33.40 -22.58 -6.30
C GLN A 161 -33.35 -23.78 -5.35
N LEU A 162 -34.10 -23.67 -4.26
CA LEU A 162 -34.33 -24.69 -3.25
C LEU A 162 -35.83 -25.01 -3.24
N GLU A 163 -36.21 -26.25 -3.44
CA GLU A 163 -37.62 -26.65 -3.51
C GLU A 163 -37.96 -27.68 -2.43
N GLY A 164 -38.93 -27.36 -1.58
CA GLY A 164 -39.45 -28.31 -0.59
C GLY A 164 -40.27 -29.40 -1.25
N THR A 165 -39.81 -30.65 -1.20
CA THR A 165 -40.39 -31.78 -1.94
C THR A 165 -41.50 -32.53 -1.19
N LYS A 166 -41.66 -32.31 0.12
CA LYS A 166 -42.67 -33.00 0.94
C LYS A 166 -43.97 -32.20 1.02
N ASN A 167 -45.11 -32.89 0.90
CA ASN A 167 -46.44 -32.31 1.15
C ASN A 167 -46.57 -31.79 2.59
N GLU A 168 -46.10 -32.58 3.56
CA GLU A 168 -46.03 -32.22 4.98
C GLU A 168 -44.60 -31.80 5.37
N GLY A 169 -44.46 -30.66 6.04
CA GLY A 169 -43.16 -30.08 6.41
C GLY A 169 -43.04 -28.60 6.04
N LEU A 170 -42.08 -27.91 6.65
CA LEU A 170 -41.82 -26.48 6.45
C LEU A 170 -41.03 -26.24 5.16
N GLY A 171 -41.48 -25.30 4.35
CA GLY A 171 -40.65 -24.68 3.31
C GLY A 171 -39.69 -23.65 3.93
N ILE A 172 -38.79 -23.12 3.10
CA ILE A 172 -37.98 -21.96 3.50
C ILE A 172 -38.91 -20.76 3.62
N GLN A 173 -38.92 -20.14 4.80
CA GLN A 173 -39.80 -19.03 5.15
C GLN A 173 -39.04 -17.95 5.93
N GLU A 174 -39.75 -16.89 6.34
CA GLU A 174 -39.18 -15.85 7.18
C GLU A 174 -38.54 -16.45 8.45
N GLY A 175 -37.34 -15.97 8.77
CA GLY A 175 -36.50 -16.51 9.84
C GLY A 175 -35.43 -17.51 9.37
N PHE A 176 -35.53 -18.07 8.17
CA PHE A 176 -34.45 -18.88 7.57
C PHE A 176 -33.41 -18.06 6.79
N SER A 177 -33.73 -16.82 6.40
CA SER A 177 -32.79 -15.94 5.70
C SER A 177 -31.48 -15.80 6.47
N GLY A 178 -30.35 -16.01 5.78
CA GLY A 178 -29.00 -16.02 6.32
C GLY A 178 -28.57 -17.35 6.93
N SER A 179 -29.37 -18.42 6.85
CA SER A 179 -28.97 -19.76 7.31
C SER A 179 -28.03 -20.46 6.33
N PRO A 180 -27.07 -21.26 6.81
CA PRO A 180 -26.20 -22.06 5.94
C PRO A 180 -26.98 -23.24 5.33
N VAL A 181 -26.91 -23.43 4.01
CA VAL A 181 -27.58 -24.54 3.32
C VAL A 181 -26.65 -25.73 3.26
N TRP A 182 -27.05 -26.84 3.90
CA TRP A 182 -26.32 -28.11 3.88
C TRP A 182 -26.75 -28.94 2.68
N ASP A 183 -25.80 -29.45 1.90
CA ASP A 183 -25.99 -30.40 0.81
C ASP A 183 -25.64 -31.81 1.31
N GLU A 184 -26.60 -32.74 1.26
CA GLU A 184 -26.40 -34.11 1.76
C GLU A 184 -25.49 -34.95 0.86
N ASP A 185 -25.44 -34.64 -0.43
CA ASP A 185 -24.66 -35.35 -1.43
C ASP A 185 -23.17 -34.99 -1.33
N LEU A 186 -22.87 -33.71 -1.04
CA LEU A 186 -21.52 -33.21 -0.80
C LEU A 186 -21.10 -33.30 0.67
N GLY A 187 -22.05 -33.40 1.59
CA GLY A 187 -21.82 -33.51 3.03
C GLY A 187 -21.27 -32.24 3.67
N GLY A 188 -21.78 -31.07 3.29
CA GLY A 188 -21.34 -29.80 3.84
C GLY A 188 -22.16 -28.60 3.38
N VAL A 189 -21.78 -27.41 3.86
CA VAL A 189 -22.49 -26.17 3.53
C VAL A 189 -22.11 -25.69 2.13
N VAL A 190 -23.08 -25.45 1.26
CA VAL A 190 -22.85 -25.06 -0.15
C VAL A 190 -23.31 -23.63 -0.47
N GLY A 191 -23.96 -22.95 0.47
CA GLY A 191 -24.47 -21.61 0.27
C GLY A 191 -25.18 -21.05 1.50
N MET A 192 -25.83 -19.90 1.31
CA MET A 192 -26.61 -19.21 2.33
C MET A 192 -28.02 -18.93 1.81
N ALA A 193 -29.04 -19.33 2.56
CA ALA A 193 -30.44 -19.06 2.22
C ALA A 193 -30.72 -17.55 2.27
N VAL A 194 -31.50 -17.01 1.33
CA VAL A 194 -31.73 -15.55 1.24
C VAL A 194 -33.19 -15.16 1.15
N SER A 195 -33.96 -15.80 0.28
CA SER A 195 -35.33 -15.41 0.03
C SER A 195 -36.21 -16.61 -0.26
N ARG A 196 -37.52 -16.44 -0.05
CA ARG A 196 -38.56 -17.30 -0.62
C ARG A 196 -39.15 -16.67 -1.86
N ASP A 197 -39.91 -17.45 -2.61
CA ASP A 197 -40.80 -16.94 -3.65
C ASP A 197 -41.84 -15.97 -3.07
N GLU A 198 -42.37 -15.06 -3.91
CA GLU A 198 -43.40 -14.10 -3.51
C GLU A 198 -44.74 -14.80 -3.25
N ASP A 199 -45.00 -15.94 -3.90
CA ASP A 199 -46.16 -16.77 -3.63
C ASP A 199 -45.92 -17.65 -2.39
N GLU A 200 -46.51 -17.25 -1.26
CA GLU A 200 -46.43 -17.95 0.02
C GLU A 200 -46.98 -19.37 0.01
N THR A 201 -47.74 -19.76 -1.04
CA THR A 201 -48.27 -21.11 -1.20
C THR A 201 -47.23 -22.08 -1.79
N THR A 202 -46.17 -21.56 -2.38
CA THR A 202 -45.06 -22.37 -2.92
C THR A 202 -44.03 -22.68 -1.83
N LYS A 203 -43.35 -23.83 -1.96
CA LYS A 203 -42.23 -24.21 -1.07
C LYS A 203 -40.88 -23.88 -1.71
N ILE A 204 -40.82 -22.77 -2.43
CA ILE A 204 -39.64 -22.36 -3.19
C ILE A 204 -38.85 -21.33 -2.39
N GLY A 205 -37.56 -21.61 -2.22
CA GLY A 205 -36.56 -20.72 -1.64
C GLY A 205 -35.35 -20.57 -2.54
N PHE A 206 -34.45 -19.67 -2.17
CA PHE A 206 -33.24 -19.38 -2.92
C PHE A 206 -32.05 -19.28 -1.99
N MET A 207 -30.90 -19.73 -2.49
CA MET A 207 -29.61 -19.50 -1.86
C MET A 207 -28.65 -18.69 -2.72
N ILE A 208 -27.78 -17.95 -2.05
CA ILE A 208 -26.53 -17.46 -2.62
C ILE A 208 -25.53 -18.61 -2.52
N PRO A 209 -25.03 -19.16 -3.64
CA PRO A 209 -24.10 -20.28 -3.63
C PRO A 209 -22.69 -19.86 -3.18
N TYR A 210 -21.88 -20.84 -2.76
CA TYR A 210 -20.50 -20.66 -2.30
C TYR A 210 -19.67 -19.75 -3.22
N GLU A 211 -19.82 -19.87 -4.53
CA GLU A 211 -19.04 -19.17 -5.55
C GLU A 211 -19.22 -17.65 -5.46
N ARG A 212 -20.38 -17.18 -4.99
CA ARG A 212 -20.66 -15.77 -4.71
C ARG A 212 -20.13 -15.34 -3.34
N LEU A 213 -20.04 -16.27 -2.38
CA LEU A 213 -19.53 -16.04 -1.02
C LEU A 213 -18.00 -16.17 -0.93
N LYS A 214 -17.36 -16.88 -1.86
CA LYS A 214 -15.93 -17.21 -1.84
C LYS A 214 -15.02 -15.99 -1.67
N PRO A 215 -15.20 -14.86 -2.40
CA PRO A 215 -14.33 -13.69 -2.20
C PRO A 215 -14.41 -13.12 -0.77
N ILE A 216 -15.58 -13.22 -0.14
CA ILE A 216 -15.82 -12.74 1.22
C ILE A 216 -15.15 -13.68 2.23
N LEU A 217 -15.26 -14.99 2.03
CA LEU A 217 -14.58 -16.00 2.86
C LEU A 217 -13.06 -15.86 2.76
N GLU A 218 -12.52 -15.60 1.56
CA GLU A 218 -11.10 -15.33 1.36
C GLU A 218 -10.68 -14.04 2.07
N ALA A 219 -11.46 -12.96 1.98
CA ALA A 219 -11.21 -11.72 2.69
C ALA A 219 -11.19 -11.93 4.21
N ILE A 220 -12.18 -12.64 4.76
CA ILE A 220 -12.27 -12.97 6.20
C ILE A 220 -11.04 -13.78 6.65
N ALA A 221 -10.66 -14.81 5.91
CA ALA A 221 -9.47 -15.61 6.23
C ALA A 221 -8.20 -14.75 6.25
N LEU A 222 -8.06 -13.82 5.30
CA LEU A 222 -6.95 -12.87 5.29
C LEU A 222 -7.04 -11.84 6.40
N PHE A 223 -8.24 -11.42 6.81
CA PHE A 223 -8.41 -10.52 7.95
C PHE A 223 -7.94 -11.19 9.24
N ASP A 224 -8.33 -12.45 9.47
CA ASP A 224 -7.90 -13.26 10.62
C ASP A 224 -6.38 -13.47 10.66
N ILE A 225 -5.70 -13.49 9.50
CA ILE A 225 -4.26 -13.68 9.39
C ILE A 225 -3.48 -12.35 9.50
N LEU A 226 -3.95 -11.31 8.80
CA LEU A 226 -3.15 -10.11 8.53
C LEU A 226 -3.50 -8.92 9.44
N LEU A 227 -4.77 -8.72 9.82
CA LEU A 227 -5.15 -7.57 10.65
C LEU A 227 -4.53 -7.61 12.07
N PRO A 228 -4.38 -8.77 12.74
CA PRO A 228 -3.63 -8.84 14.00
C PRO A 228 -2.18 -8.35 13.89
N GLU A 229 -1.58 -8.44 12.70
CA GLU A 229 -0.21 -8.02 12.42
C GLU A 229 -0.14 -6.65 11.70
N GLN A 230 -1.25 -5.91 11.63
CA GLN A 230 -1.37 -4.70 10.81
C GLN A 230 -0.29 -3.65 11.13
N ALA A 231 0.13 -3.51 12.39
CA ALA A 231 1.19 -2.59 12.78
C ALA A 231 2.52 -2.91 12.07
N LYS A 232 2.88 -4.20 11.97
CA LYS A 232 4.07 -4.66 11.25
C LYS A 232 3.90 -4.55 9.73
N LEU A 233 2.68 -4.73 9.22
CA LEU A 233 2.41 -4.70 7.79
C LEU A 233 2.26 -3.27 7.22
N THR A 234 1.93 -2.29 8.06
CA THR A 234 1.68 -0.88 7.66
C THR A 234 2.80 -0.26 6.80
N PRO A 235 4.10 -0.47 7.10
CA PRO A 235 5.20 0.03 6.27
C PRO A 235 5.30 -0.67 4.90
N HIS A 236 4.79 -1.90 4.78
CA HIS A 236 5.11 -2.81 3.68
C HIS A 236 3.95 -3.02 2.69
N TRP A 237 2.70 -2.97 3.15
CA TRP A 237 1.56 -3.30 2.28
C TRP A 237 1.44 -2.35 1.10
N LYS A 238 1.95 -1.12 1.23
CA LYS A 238 1.99 -0.19 0.10
C LYS A 238 2.92 -0.66 -1.02
N ASN A 239 4.09 -1.15 -0.65
CA ASN A 239 5.05 -1.72 -1.59
C ASN A 239 4.47 -3.00 -2.22
N ALA A 240 3.81 -3.84 -1.41
CA ALA A 240 3.11 -5.02 -1.90
C ALA A 240 2.00 -4.66 -2.92
N TYR A 241 1.24 -3.59 -2.67
CA TYR A 241 0.21 -3.11 -3.59
C TYR A 241 0.79 -2.51 -4.87
N GLN A 242 1.93 -1.80 -4.78
CA GLN A 242 2.64 -1.25 -5.94
C GLN A 242 3.21 -2.34 -6.85
N LEU A 243 3.69 -3.45 -6.29
CA LEU A 243 4.17 -4.61 -7.05
C LEU A 243 3.11 -5.17 -8.01
N LEU A 244 1.82 -4.93 -7.74
CA LEU A 244 0.72 -5.41 -8.57
C LEU A 244 0.45 -4.55 -9.81
N GLU A 245 1.17 -3.44 -9.98
CA GLU A 245 1.05 -2.51 -11.11
C GLU A 245 -0.43 -2.14 -11.38
N PRO A 246 -1.13 -1.48 -10.43
CA PRO A 246 -2.53 -1.16 -10.61
C PRO A 246 -2.74 -0.31 -11.86
N SER A 247 -3.65 -0.75 -12.74
CA SER A 247 -3.78 -0.25 -14.11
C SER A 247 -4.29 1.18 -14.23
N ASN A 248 -4.85 1.76 -13.15
CA ASN A 248 -5.38 3.11 -13.10
C ASN A 248 -4.65 3.96 -12.07
N ILE A 249 -3.87 4.92 -12.55
CA ILE A 249 -3.13 5.92 -11.76
C ILE A 249 -4.08 6.88 -11.01
N HIS A 250 -5.36 6.90 -11.39
CA HIS A 250 -6.44 7.69 -10.78
C HIS A 250 -7.24 6.95 -9.71
N GLU A 251 -7.01 5.65 -9.49
CA GLU A 251 -7.66 4.95 -8.38
C GLU A 251 -7.11 5.46 -7.05
N THR A 252 -8.02 5.84 -6.15
CA THR A 252 -7.66 6.25 -4.80
C THR A 252 -6.92 5.09 -4.14
N TYR A 253 -5.67 5.33 -3.77
CA TYR A 253 -4.86 4.36 -3.05
C TYR A 253 -5.63 3.88 -1.81
N PRO A 254 -5.59 2.58 -1.46
CA PRO A 254 -6.27 2.11 -0.26
C PRO A 254 -5.84 2.96 0.96
N LYS A 255 -6.76 3.23 1.89
CA LYS A 255 -6.44 3.96 3.12
C LYS A 255 -6.04 3.00 4.23
N THR A 256 -6.59 1.79 4.21
CA THR A 256 -6.37 0.75 5.22
C THR A 256 -5.89 -0.54 4.57
N LEU A 257 -5.28 -1.42 5.37
CA LEU A 257 -4.91 -2.77 4.94
C LEU A 257 -6.15 -3.59 4.53
N GLN A 258 -7.27 -3.38 5.23
CA GLN A 258 -8.54 -4.03 4.93
C GLN A 258 -9.06 -3.64 3.54
N GLU A 259 -9.07 -2.33 3.23
CA GLU A 259 -9.40 -1.82 1.90
C GLU A 259 -8.45 -2.38 0.83
N ALA A 260 -7.15 -2.48 1.14
CA ALA A 260 -6.16 -3.01 0.22
C ALA A 260 -6.44 -4.48 -0.13
N ILE A 261 -6.72 -5.33 0.87
CA ILE A 261 -7.07 -6.74 0.67
C ILE A 261 -8.29 -6.87 -0.25
N LEU A 262 -9.35 -6.10 0.01
CA LEU A 262 -10.58 -6.17 -0.78
C LEU A 262 -10.39 -5.70 -2.22
N LYS A 263 -9.65 -4.60 -2.41
CA LYS A 263 -9.31 -4.13 -3.77
C LYS A 263 -8.49 -5.15 -4.53
N VAL A 264 -7.50 -5.76 -3.88
CA VAL A 264 -6.61 -6.75 -4.53
C VAL A 264 -7.35 -8.06 -4.83
N LEU A 265 -8.34 -8.45 -4.03
CA LEU A 265 -9.19 -9.61 -4.32
C LEU A 265 -9.98 -9.45 -5.63
N ASP A 266 -10.37 -8.22 -5.97
CA ASP A 266 -11.08 -7.89 -7.21
C ASP A 266 -10.13 -7.60 -8.39
N MET A 267 -8.82 -7.57 -8.16
CA MET A 267 -7.85 -7.35 -9.22
C MET A 267 -7.71 -8.59 -10.12
N PRO A 268 -7.61 -8.41 -11.45
CA PRO A 268 -7.29 -9.49 -12.35
C PRO A 268 -5.89 -10.05 -12.08
N ASP A 269 -5.65 -11.28 -12.54
CA ASP A 269 -4.36 -11.94 -12.40
C ASP A 269 -3.20 -11.07 -12.90
N ARG A 270 -2.06 -11.20 -12.22
CA ARG A 270 -0.83 -10.47 -12.48
C ARG A 270 0.32 -11.45 -12.53
N HIS A 271 1.17 -11.30 -13.55
CA HIS A 271 2.38 -12.12 -13.70
C HIS A 271 2.16 -13.64 -13.63
N GLY A 272 0.99 -14.14 -14.05
CA GLY A 272 0.64 -15.56 -14.01
C GLY A 272 0.09 -16.07 -12.67
N TYR A 273 -0.16 -15.17 -11.72
CA TYR A 273 -0.70 -15.48 -10.40
C TYR A 273 -1.92 -14.61 -10.09
N ARG A 274 -2.78 -15.07 -9.18
CA ARG A 274 -3.82 -14.22 -8.58
C ARG A 274 -3.16 -13.03 -7.89
N ALA A 275 -3.66 -11.81 -8.13
CA ALA A 275 -3.10 -10.60 -7.54
C ALA A 275 -3.01 -10.68 -6.00
N ILE A 276 -4.04 -11.25 -5.37
CA ILE A 276 -4.06 -11.47 -3.91
C ILE A 276 -2.97 -12.42 -3.44
N ALA A 277 -2.59 -13.42 -4.23
CA ALA A 277 -1.51 -14.33 -3.88
C ALA A 277 -0.15 -13.63 -3.91
N LEU A 278 0.09 -12.77 -4.90
CA LEU A 278 1.30 -11.94 -4.96
C LEU A 278 1.38 -10.97 -3.77
N PHE A 279 0.26 -10.31 -3.45
CA PHE A 279 0.16 -9.38 -2.34
C PHE A 279 0.47 -10.06 -0.99
N VAL A 280 -0.13 -11.22 -0.75
CA VAL A 280 0.08 -12.00 0.47
C VAL A 280 1.47 -12.64 0.50
N GLY A 281 1.94 -13.15 -0.63
CA GLY A 281 3.28 -13.73 -0.79
C GLY A 281 4.40 -12.72 -0.53
N TYR A 282 4.18 -11.44 -0.84
CA TYR A 282 5.11 -10.36 -0.52
C TYR A 282 5.38 -10.29 1.00
N PHE A 283 4.32 -10.38 1.83
CA PHE A 283 4.49 -10.34 3.28
C PHE A 283 5.22 -11.56 3.83
N ALA A 284 4.98 -12.73 3.24
CA ALA A 284 5.73 -13.94 3.58
C ALA A 284 7.23 -13.82 3.28
N LEU A 285 7.61 -12.97 2.32
CA LEU A 285 9.01 -12.74 1.94
C LEU A 285 9.68 -11.60 2.75
N GLN A 286 8.96 -10.51 3.03
CA GLN A 286 9.57 -9.24 3.48
C GLN A 286 9.53 -8.99 4.98
N VAL A 287 8.71 -9.73 5.75
CA VAL A 287 8.52 -9.40 7.17
C VAL A 287 8.95 -10.57 8.06
N LEU A 288 10.11 -10.40 8.71
CA LEU A 288 10.64 -11.32 9.72
C LEU A 288 9.69 -11.40 10.93
N GLY A 289 9.28 -12.62 11.31
CA GLY A 289 8.44 -12.85 12.48
C GLY A 289 6.92 -12.70 12.27
N LEU A 290 6.44 -12.64 11.02
CA LEU A 290 5.01 -12.83 10.74
C LEU A 290 4.59 -14.30 10.91
N ASN A 291 3.28 -14.56 11.01
CA ASN A 291 2.69 -15.91 10.95
C ASN A 291 2.83 -16.55 9.54
N ILE A 292 4.07 -16.64 9.03
CA ILE A 292 4.42 -17.29 7.77
C ILE A 292 3.77 -18.67 7.64
N PRO A 293 3.67 -19.52 8.69
CA PRO A 293 2.96 -20.79 8.58
C PRO A 293 1.50 -20.62 8.14
N LYS A 294 0.74 -19.68 8.74
CA LYS A 294 -0.66 -19.44 8.36
C LYS A 294 -0.79 -18.89 6.95
N ILE A 295 0.08 -17.95 6.56
CA ILE A 295 0.11 -17.41 5.19
C ILE A 295 0.43 -18.52 4.18
N ARG A 296 1.44 -19.34 4.47
CA ARG A 296 1.83 -20.49 3.64
C ARG A 296 0.67 -21.47 3.49
N THR A 297 0.05 -21.88 4.60
CA THR A 297 -1.12 -22.77 4.57
C THR A 297 -2.27 -22.18 3.75
N TRP A 298 -2.54 -20.88 3.90
CA TRP A 298 -3.57 -20.21 3.11
C TRP A 298 -3.25 -20.22 1.60
N LEU A 299 -2.00 -19.94 1.21
CA LEU A 299 -1.56 -20.00 -0.19
C LEU A 299 -1.65 -21.43 -0.76
N GLU A 300 -1.24 -22.44 0.01
CA GLU A 300 -1.29 -23.85 -0.39
C GLU A 300 -2.73 -24.33 -0.59
N GLN A 301 -3.67 -23.89 0.26
CA GLN A 301 -5.11 -24.18 0.10
C GLN A 301 -5.70 -23.60 -1.20
N GLN A 302 -5.08 -22.57 -1.77
CA GLN A 302 -5.45 -22.00 -3.07
C GLN A 302 -4.78 -22.74 -4.24
N ASN A 303 -4.15 -23.90 -4.01
CA ASN A 303 -3.37 -24.67 -4.97
C ASN A 303 -2.18 -23.88 -5.56
N ILE A 304 -1.56 -23.01 -4.76
CA ILE A 304 -0.42 -22.19 -5.19
C ILE A 304 0.88 -22.82 -4.70
N ASN A 305 1.84 -23.00 -5.62
CA ASN A 305 3.20 -23.40 -5.25
C ASN A 305 3.91 -22.23 -4.58
N VAL A 306 3.98 -22.26 -3.25
CA VAL A 306 4.54 -21.16 -2.45
C VAL A 306 6.01 -20.90 -2.78
N SER A 307 6.81 -21.94 -3.01
CA SER A 307 8.24 -21.77 -3.32
C SER A 307 8.44 -21.06 -4.66
N GLU A 308 7.67 -21.44 -5.67
CA GLU A 308 7.71 -20.80 -7.00
C GLU A 308 7.20 -19.37 -6.95
N LEU A 309 6.10 -19.13 -6.23
CA LEU A 309 5.54 -17.79 -5.99
C LEU A 309 6.59 -16.88 -5.31
N LEU A 310 7.21 -17.34 -4.21
CA LEU A 310 8.19 -16.55 -3.49
C LEU A 310 9.45 -16.28 -4.32
N GLN A 311 9.89 -17.23 -5.14
CA GLN A 311 10.97 -17.02 -6.10
C GLN A 311 10.59 -15.97 -7.14
N ASN A 312 9.37 -16.04 -7.68
CA ASN A 312 8.83 -15.10 -8.67
C ASN A 312 8.73 -13.67 -8.10
N ILE A 313 8.25 -13.54 -6.86
CA ILE A 313 8.21 -12.26 -6.15
C ILE A 313 9.64 -11.78 -5.89
N GLY A 314 10.52 -12.62 -5.34
CA GLY A 314 11.91 -12.26 -5.05
C GLY A 314 12.71 -11.81 -6.27
N GLN A 315 12.42 -12.33 -7.46
CA GLN A 315 13.00 -11.86 -8.73
C GLN A 315 12.50 -10.46 -9.15
N ARG A 316 11.28 -10.09 -8.77
CA ARG A 316 10.64 -8.79 -9.08
C ARG A 316 10.92 -7.73 -8.05
N LEU A 317 11.17 -8.13 -6.81
CA LEU A 317 11.72 -7.22 -5.83
C LEU A 317 13.09 -6.76 -6.33
N PRO A 318 13.45 -5.49 -6.09
CA PRO A 318 14.83 -5.08 -6.21
C PRO A 318 15.66 -6.10 -5.44
N GLN A 319 16.53 -6.83 -6.14
CA GLN A 319 17.39 -7.79 -5.47
C GLN A 319 18.12 -7.02 -4.37
N PRO A 320 18.10 -7.49 -3.11
CA PRO A 320 19.03 -6.94 -2.15
C PRO A 320 20.40 -7.19 -2.76
N SER A 321 21.06 -6.12 -3.21
CA SER A 321 22.51 -6.11 -3.19
C SER A 321 22.90 -6.69 -1.83
N GLN A 322 23.84 -7.62 -1.78
CA GLN A 322 24.42 -8.08 -0.52
C GLN A 322 25.02 -6.89 0.29
N GLN A 323 25.09 -5.71 -0.33
CA GLN A 323 25.28 -4.40 0.29
C GLN A 323 23.94 -3.84 0.78
N GLN A 324 23.87 -3.54 2.08
CA GLN A 324 22.84 -2.69 2.68
C GLN A 324 22.74 -1.37 1.89
N GLY A 325 21.54 -0.82 1.71
CA GLY A 325 21.38 0.49 1.06
C GLY A 325 22.09 1.55 1.88
N SER A 326 22.68 2.55 1.21
CA SER A 326 23.31 3.66 1.90
C SER A 326 22.28 4.41 2.76
N PRO A 327 22.69 4.95 3.93
CA PRO A 327 21.89 5.93 4.64
C PRO A 327 21.75 7.23 3.84
N HIS A 328 20.63 7.92 3.94
CA HIS A 328 20.39 9.21 3.29
C HIS A 328 19.89 10.23 4.31
N LEU A 329 20.53 11.41 4.32
CA LEU A 329 20.03 12.60 5.01
C LEU A 329 19.29 13.48 4.00
N LEU A 330 17.98 13.63 4.19
CA LEU A 330 17.19 14.62 3.46
C LEU A 330 17.21 15.93 4.24
N PHE A 331 17.96 16.93 3.78
CA PHE A 331 18.04 18.26 4.38
C PHE A 331 17.18 19.24 3.58
N CYS A 332 15.99 19.56 4.08
CA CYS A 332 14.96 20.28 3.35
C CYS A 332 14.87 21.75 3.74
N VAL A 333 15.21 22.63 2.81
CA VAL A 333 15.11 24.09 2.97
C VAL A 333 13.96 24.60 2.10
N GLU A 334 12.92 25.12 2.73
CA GLU A 334 11.76 25.71 2.07
C GLU A 334 11.72 27.23 2.28
N THR A 335 11.45 27.99 1.23
CA THR A 335 11.27 29.44 1.31
C THR A 335 9.90 29.81 1.85
N ASP A 336 9.85 30.91 2.58
CA ASP A 336 8.61 31.67 2.76
C ASP A 336 8.58 32.75 1.68
N HIS A 337 7.53 32.78 0.85
CA HIS A 337 7.46 33.56 -0.40
C HIS A 337 7.69 35.08 -0.25
N ASN A 338 7.73 35.60 0.98
CA ASN A 338 7.94 37.01 1.31
C ASN A 338 9.14 37.27 2.25
N SER A 339 10.05 36.31 2.42
CA SER A 339 11.17 36.44 3.37
C SER A 339 12.47 35.83 2.84
N ASP A 340 13.61 36.44 3.16
CA ASP A 340 14.95 35.86 3.00
C ASP A 340 15.28 34.81 4.09
N ARG A 341 14.26 34.35 4.81
CA ARG A 341 14.36 33.35 5.87
C ARG A 341 13.77 32.02 5.43
N PHE A 342 14.35 30.94 5.95
CA PHE A 342 14.03 29.57 5.56
C PHE A 342 13.40 28.76 6.68
N ASN A 343 12.44 27.92 6.28
CA ASN A 343 12.03 26.80 7.10
C ASN A 343 12.95 25.63 6.79
N VAL A 344 13.50 25.00 7.83
CA VAL A 344 14.43 23.87 7.68
C VAL A 344 13.86 22.66 8.39
N ARG A 345 13.88 21.52 7.70
CA ARG A 345 13.53 20.21 8.27
C ARG A 345 14.53 19.19 7.76
N ALA A 346 14.83 18.19 8.58
CA ALA A 346 15.72 17.12 8.16
C ALA A 346 15.17 15.74 8.54
N TYR A 347 15.47 14.75 7.70
CA TYR A 347 15.05 13.37 7.90
C TYR A 347 16.17 12.41 7.54
N LEU A 348 16.41 11.41 8.37
CA LEU A 348 17.31 10.30 8.09
C LEU A 348 16.51 9.09 7.59
N ILE A 349 16.96 8.55 6.46
CA ILE A 349 16.59 7.23 5.96
C ILE A 349 17.80 6.32 6.21
N LYS A 350 17.67 5.34 7.10
CA LYS A 350 18.79 4.44 7.44
C LYS A 350 19.16 3.48 6.32
N ASP A 351 18.21 3.16 5.45
CA ASP A 351 18.39 2.27 4.31
C ASP A 351 17.57 2.80 3.15
N SER A 352 18.24 3.29 2.10
CA SER A 352 17.59 3.88 0.92
C SER A 352 16.64 2.93 0.17
N ARG A 353 16.73 1.62 0.41
CA ARG A 353 15.77 0.63 -0.11
C ARG A 353 14.40 0.72 0.58
N ASN A 354 14.34 1.32 1.76
CA ASN A 354 13.14 1.52 2.57
C ASN A 354 12.88 3.01 2.85
N PRO A 355 12.61 3.83 1.80
CA PRO A 355 12.53 5.29 1.93
C PRO A 355 11.32 5.79 2.74
N THR A 356 10.40 4.89 3.12
CA THR A 356 9.24 5.19 3.97
C THR A 356 9.59 5.22 5.46
N GLU A 357 10.70 4.62 5.88
CA GLU A 357 11.20 4.66 7.25
C GLU A 357 12.08 5.91 7.45
N GLN A 358 11.42 7.05 7.65
CA GLN A 358 12.08 8.34 7.86
C GLN A 358 12.08 8.68 9.35
N ILE A 359 13.28 8.91 9.89
CA ILE A 359 13.48 9.43 11.25
C ILE A 359 13.63 10.94 11.13
N GLN A 360 12.74 11.71 11.76
CA GLN A 360 12.88 13.16 11.80
C GLN A 360 14.07 13.54 12.69
N ILE A 361 14.95 14.39 12.15
CA ILE A 361 16.11 14.94 12.85
C ILE A 361 15.66 16.14 13.68
N LYS A 362 16.12 16.21 14.94
CA LYS A 362 15.70 17.21 15.92
C LYS A 362 16.47 18.51 15.81
N ALA A 363 17.75 18.45 15.42
CA ALA A 363 18.65 19.60 15.36
C ALA A 363 18.04 20.87 14.70
N PRO A 364 17.36 20.80 13.54
CA PRO A 364 16.73 21.99 12.96
C PRO A 364 15.73 22.68 13.89
N GLU A 365 14.85 21.91 14.55
CA GLU A 365 13.83 22.48 15.44
C GLU A 365 14.47 23.10 16.68
N GLU A 366 15.47 22.42 17.27
CA GLU A 366 16.16 22.88 18.48
C GLU A 366 16.98 24.17 18.26
N ILE A 367 17.61 24.32 17.08
CA ILE A 367 18.35 25.53 16.72
C ILE A 367 17.39 26.67 16.37
N LEU A 368 16.34 26.37 15.59
CA LEU A 368 15.40 27.39 15.14
C LEU A 368 14.60 27.98 16.30
N LEU A 369 14.26 27.21 17.34
CA LEU A 369 13.57 27.71 18.55
C LEU A 369 14.35 28.81 19.30
N LYS A 370 15.67 28.90 19.08
CA LYS A 370 16.53 29.94 19.67
C LYS A 370 16.59 31.21 18.80
N SER A 371 16.04 31.15 17.59
CA SER A 371 16.05 32.27 16.64
C SER A 371 14.77 33.11 16.77
N PRO A 372 14.83 34.45 16.63
CA PRO A 372 13.70 35.36 16.89
C PRO A 372 12.42 35.06 16.10
N GLU A 373 12.55 34.45 14.92
CA GLU A 373 11.44 34.17 13.99
C GLU A 373 11.16 32.66 13.82
N ASN A 374 11.85 31.79 14.57
CA ASN A 374 11.87 30.33 14.33
C ASN A 374 12.22 29.95 12.88
N LYS A 375 13.04 30.76 12.20
CA LYS A 375 13.50 30.58 10.82
C LYS A 375 14.98 30.89 10.68
N ALA A 376 15.64 30.21 9.74
CA ALA A 376 17.08 30.35 9.49
C ALA A 376 17.37 31.45 8.47
N SER A 377 18.47 32.20 8.63
CA SER A 377 19.13 32.86 7.49
C SER A 377 19.90 31.84 6.66
N PHE A 378 20.33 32.23 5.45
CA PHE A 378 21.18 31.38 4.62
C PHE A 378 22.49 30.97 5.33
N THR A 379 23.10 31.89 6.08
CA THR A 379 24.33 31.64 6.84
C THR A 379 24.15 30.63 7.97
N GLN A 380 22.94 30.49 8.53
CA GLN A 380 22.64 29.51 9.57
C GLN A 380 22.41 28.11 9.01
N LEU A 381 22.22 27.94 7.70
CA LEU A 381 21.95 26.63 7.10
C LEU A 381 23.13 25.66 7.26
N GLU A 382 24.37 26.17 7.18
CA GLU A 382 25.58 25.36 7.38
C GLU A 382 25.63 24.79 8.82
N GLU A 383 25.44 25.65 9.83
CA GLU A 383 25.39 25.23 11.23
C GLU A 383 24.28 24.20 11.48
N ILE A 384 23.09 24.41 10.91
CA ILE A 384 21.98 23.45 11.08
C ILE A 384 22.31 22.12 10.41
N LEU A 385 22.88 22.13 9.19
CA LEU A 385 23.30 20.91 8.50
C LEU A 385 24.36 20.14 9.30
N GLN A 386 25.35 20.85 9.84
CA GLN A 386 26.38 20.28 10.69
C GLN A 386 25.81 19.50 11.89
N ASN A 387 24.88 20.10 12.63
CA ASN A 387 24.21 19.43 13.75
C ASN A 387 23.33 18.25 13.28
N CYS A 388 22.71 18.35 12.09
CA CYS A 388 21.96 17.22 11.52
C CYS A 388 22.89 16.03 11.22
N LEU A 389 24.09 16.30 10.68
CA LEU A 389 25.06 15.26 10.35
C LEU A 389 25.53 14.53 11.62
N GLU A 390 25.78 15.24 12.72
CA GLU A 390 26.12 14.63 14.00
C GLU A 390 25.00 13.73 14.53
N GLU A 391 23.77 14.24 14.57
CA GLU A 391 22.60 13.46 15.00
C GLU A 391 22.40 12.22 14.10
N CYS A 392 22.64 12.33 12.79
CA CYS A 392 22.60 11.18 11.89
C CYS A 392 23.66 10.13 12.22
N VAL A 393 24.90 10.53 12.50
CA VAL A 393 25.97 9.59 12.88
C VAL A 393 25.60 8.83 14.15
N GLU A 394 25.09 9.53 15.16
CA GLU A 394 24.61 8.91 16.40
C GLU A 394 23.46 7.93 16.17
N LEU A 395 22.48 8.31 15.35
CA LEU A 395 21.31 7.48 15.05
C LEU A 395 21.66 6.25 14.22
N ILE A 396 22.59 6.35 13.27
CA ILE A 396 23.06 5.23 12.44
C ILE A 396 23.84 4.24 13.31
N ASN A 397 24.73 4.74 14.19
CA ASN A 397 25.52 3.94 15.11
C ASN A 397 26.36 2.83 14.41
N ASP A 398 26.87 3.14 13.22
CA ASP A 398 27.78 2.29 12.44
C ASP A 398 28.68 3.20 11.59
N ALA A 399 29.98 3.21 11.90
CA ALA A 399 30.94 4.13 11.27
C ALA A 399 31.08 3.92 9.76
N ASN A 400 30.97 2.68 9.27
CA ASN A 400 31.07 2.38 7.84
C ASN A 400 29.81 2.84 7.09
N GLN A 401 28.64 2.63 7.69
CA GLN A 401 27.38 3.10 7.10
C GLN A 401 27.29 4.62 7.11
N SER A 402 27.68 5.27 8.21
CA SER A 402 27.74 6.71 8.31
C SER A 402 28.70 7.32 7.29
N ALA A 403 29.86 6.70 7.04
CA ALA A 403 30.82 7.17 6.03
C ALA A 403 30.27 7.09 4.60
N ASN A 404 29.38 6.14 4.31
CA ASN A 404 28.74 5.99 3.00
C ASN A 404 27.38 6.71 2.88
N MET A 405 27.08 7.64 3.80
CA MET A 405 25.81 8.36 3.78
C MET A 405 25.74 9.35 2.61
N ARG A 406 24.58 9.40 1.95
CA ARG A 406 24.25 10.44 0.96
C ARG A 406 23.58 11.62 1.63
N VAL A 407 24.07 12.83 1.36
CA VAL A 407 23.52 14.07 1.90
C VAL A 407 22.76 14.78 0.79
N GLU A 408 21.43 14.80 0.90
CA GLU A 408 20.53 15.36 -0.09
C GLU A 408 20.01 16.73 0.37
N ILE A 409 20.58 17.79 -0.20
CA ILE A 409 20.27 19.16 0.21
C ILE A 409 19.22 19.74 -0.75
N PHE A 410 17.97 19.86 -0.29
CA PHE A 410 16.92 20.56 -1.02
C PHE A 410 17.04 22.05 -0.78
N LEU A 411 17.31 22.79 -1.85
CA LEU A 411 17.39 24.26 -1.84
C LEU A 411 16.44 24.85 -2.88
N PRO A 412 15.89 26.05 -2.62
CA PRO A 412 15.19 26.83 -3.64
C PRO A 412 16.13 27.18 -4.79
N ILE A 413 15.64 27.11 -6.03
CA ILE A 413 16.39 27.42 -7.25
C ILE A 413 17.06 28.81 -7.14
N GLU A 414 16.37 29.78 -6.54
CA GLU A 414 16.86 31.14 -6.37
C GLU A 414 18.06 31.24 -5.42
N LYS A 415 18.19 30.30 -4.48
CA LYS A 415 19.24 30.30 -3.45
C LYS A 415 20.24 29.18 -3.65
N LEU A 416 20.18 28.51 -4.81
CA LEU A 416 21.08 27.44 -5.20
C LEU A 416 22.44 28.01 -5.64
N LYS A 417 23.17 28.54 -4.64
CA LYS A 417 24.52 29.06 -4.80
C LYS A 417 25.51 27.92 -4.67
N LEU A 418 25.75 27.22 -5.79
CA LEU A 418 26.60 26.03 -5.86
C LEU A 418 27.92 26.19 -5.10
N GLN A 419 28.65 27.29 -5.34
CA GLN A 419 29.93 27.51 -4.67
C GLN A 419 29.80 27.53 -3.15
N GLU A 420 28.91 28.37 -2.60
CA GLU A 420 28.79 28.49 -1.14
C GLU A 420 28.43 27.16 -0.48
N VAL A 421 27.49 26.40 -1.08
CA VAL A 421 26.98 25.14 -0.52
C VAL A 421 28.01 24.00 -0.58
N TYR A 422 28.88 23.98 -1.59
CA TYR A 422 29.98 23.00 -1.68
C TYR A 422 31.18 23.35 -0.79
N HIS A 423 31.24 24.56 -0.22
CA HIS A 423 32.22 24.92 0.81
C HIS A 423 31.74 24.63 2.23
N TRP A 424 30.46 24.28 2.42
CA TRP A 424 29.95 23.92 3.74
C TRP A 424 30.71 22.74 4.30
N THR A 425 31.08 22.85 5.56
CA THR A 425 31.97 21.89 6.21
C THR A 425 31.22 20.93 7.12
N ALA A 426 31.71 19.70 7.23
CA ALA A 426 31.28 18.76 8.26
C ALA A 426 32.06 19.02 9.57
N ILE A 427 31.45 18.76 10.72
CA ILE A 427 32.12 18.96 12.02
C ILE A 427 33.33 18.03 12.16
N ALA A 428 34.40 18.56 12.76
CA ALA A 428 35.62 17.85 13.12
C ALA A 428 35.31 16.63 14.01
N LYS A 429 35.84 15.45 13.66
CA LYS A 429 35.53 14.20 14.41
C LYS A 429 36.06 14.18 15.83
N SER A 430 37.13 14.93 16.10
CA SER A 430 37.80 14.96 17.40
C SER A 430 38.81 16.08 17.50
N GLU A 431 39.32 16.31 18.71
CA GLU A 431 40.46 17.17 19.02
C GLU A 431 41.73 16.83 18.20
N TYR A 432 41.81 15.61 17.64
CA TYR A 432 42.92 15.08 16.85
C TYR A 432 42.72 15.17 15.32
N GLU A 433 41.54 15.58 14.86
CA GLU A 433 41.24 15.95 13.45
C GLU A 433 40.72 17.40 13.43
N PRO A 434 41.57 18.42 13.68
CA PRO A 434 41.13 19.77 14.02
C PRO A 434 40.62 20.60 12.83
N TYR A 435 40.71 20.09 11.60
CA TYR A 435 40.34 20.81 10.39
C TYR A 435 39.02 20.27 9.83
N PRO A 436 37.95 21.08 9.79
CA PRO A 436 36.68 20.67 9.22
C PRO A 436 36.81 20.59 7.69
N GLU A 437 36.46 19.43 7.13
CA GLU A 437 36.49 19.18 5.69
C GLU A 437 35.13 19.50 5.05
N PRO A 438 35.08 19.88 3.76
CA PRO A 438 33.82 20.08 3.06
C PRO A 438 32.91 18.83 3.11
N VAL A 439 31.60 19.03 3.25
CA VAL A 439 30.59 17.94 3.26
C VAL A 439 30.73 17.05 2.04
N ALA A 440 30.99 17.63 0.86
CA ALA A 440 31.18 16.91 -0.40
C ALA A 440 32.46 16.06 -0.49
N CYS A 441 33.45 16.28 0.38
CA CYS A 441 34.61 15.39 0.47
C CYS A 441 34.24 14.15 1.31
N ARG A 442 33.52 14.38 2.41
CA ARG A 442 33.22 13.34 3.40
C ARG A 442 32.02 12.46 3.04
N TYR A 443 31.02 13.01 2.36
CA TYR A 443 29.77 12.35 2.04
C TYR A 443 29.44 12.50 0.55
N GLN A 444 28.57 11.62 0.05
CA GLN A 444 27.98 11.79 -1.28
C GLN A 444 27.00 12.97 -1.24
N GLN A 445 27.49 14.20 -1.42
CA GLN A 445 26.65 15.40 -1.43
C GLN A 445 25.96 15.57 -2.78
N VAL A 446 24.64 15.64 -2.76
CA VAL A 446 23.82 15.95 -3.95
C VAL A 446 22.84 17.07 -3.63
N LEU A 447 22.53 17.85 -4.65
CA LEU A 447 21.57 18.93 -4.57
C LEU A 447 20.21 18.50 -5.11
N ARG A 448 19.18 19.05 -4.50
CA ARG A 448 17.78 18.85 -4.85
C ARG A 448 17.10 20.22 -4.96
N LEU A 449 16.11 20.32 -5.83
CA LEU A 449 15.31 21.52 -6.06
C LEU A 449 14.10 21.47 -5.12
N SER A 450 14.02 22.39 -4.17
CA SER A 450 12.92 22.45 -3.19
C SER A 450 11.54 22.62 -3.85
N GLU A 451 11.50 23.16 -5.06
CA GLU A 451 10.31 23.33 -5.90
C GLU A 451 9.66 21.99 -6.21
N ARG A 452 10.44 20.90 -6.27
CA ARG A 452 9.88 19.55 -6.37
C ARG A 452 9.06 19.18 -5.13
N LEU A 453 9.26 19.78 -3.96
CA LEU A 453 8.45 19.52 -2.78
C LEU A 453 7.09 20.25 -2.82
N ASN A 454 6.89 21.19 -3.75
CA ASN A 454 5.68 21.99 -3.86
C ASN A 454 4.50 21.18 -4.46
N PRO A 455 3.36 21.05 -3.75
CA PRO A 455 2.18 20.37 -4.25
C PRO A 455 1.62 20.90 -5.56
N GLN A 456 1.70 22.20 -5.83
CA GLN A 456 1.16 22.77 -7.06
C GLN A 456 1.95 22.32 -8.29
N ILE A 457 3.27 22.23 -8.18
CA ILE A 457 4.14 21.75 -9.26
C ILE A 457 3.87 20.26 -9.53
N TYR A 458 3.64 19.48 -8.47
CA TYR A 458 3.31 18.06 -8.57
C TYR A 458 1.96 17.75 -9.24
N LYS A 459 0.99 18.68 -9.24
CA LYS A 459 -0.31 18.52 -9.93
C LYS A 459 -0.21 18.72 -11.43
N LEU A 460 0.69 19.58 -11.88
CA LEU A 460 0.92 19.81 -13.29
C LEU A 460 1.56 18.53 -13.85
N GLN A 461 1.24 18.13 -15.08
CA GLN A 461 1.69 16.88 -15.77
C GLN A 461 3.22 16.63 -15.77
N MET A 462 4.00 17.53 -15.17
CA MET A 462 5.43 17.47 -14.88
C MET A 462 5.84 16.28 -14.00
N ARG A 463 4.96 15.77 -13.11
CA ARG A 463 5.25 14.59 -12.28
C ARG A 463 5.48 13.34 -13.12
N ASP A 464 4.62 13.11 -14.10
CA ASP A 464 4.70 11.93 -14.95
C ASP A 464 5.95 11.99 -15.82
N SER A 465 6.29 13.18 -16.33
CA SER A 465 7.55 13.40 -17.06
C SER A 465 8.77 13.11 -16.18
N TRP A 466 8.77 13.60 -14.93
CA TRP A 466 9.85 13.37 -13.98
C TRP A 466 10.03 11.89 -13.66
N THR A 467 8.96 11.19 -13.29
CA THR A 467 9.00 9.76 -12.97
C THR A 467 9.41 8.93 -14.19
N THR A 468 8.89 9.27 -15.37
CA THR A 468 9.23 8.60 -16.63
C THR A 468 10.72 8.74 -16.96
N LYS A 469 11.27 9.96 -16.85
CA LYS A 469 12.69 10.22 -17.14
C LYS A 469 13.61 9.65 -16.06
N TRP A 470 13.19 9.63 -14.80
CA TRP A 470 13.90 8.94 -13.73
C TRP A 470 14.01 7.44 -14.04
N ASN A 471 12.90 6.79 -14.39
CA ASN A 471 12.90 5.37 -14.76
C ASN A 471 13.77 5.10 -16.01
N ALA A 472 13.72 5.99 -17.00
CA ALA A 472 14.59 5.89 -18.18
C ALA A 472 16.08 6.04 -17.81
N PHE A 473 16.41 6.94 -16.89
CA PHE A 473 17.77 7.11 -16.36
C PHE A 473 18.26 5.85 -15.63
N GLN A 474 17.43 5.26 -14.77
CA GLN A 474 17.77 4.04 -14.02
C GLN A 474 18.06 2.83 -14.93
N GLN A 475 17.50 2.82 -16.15
CA GLN A 475 17.72 1.74 -17.13
C GLN A 475 19.04 1.87 -17.92
N ILE A 476 19.76 2.99 -17.80
CA ILE A 476 21.03 3.18 -18.52
C ILE A 476 22.07 2.20 -17.95
N ARG A 477 22.56 1.29 -18.78
CA ARG A 477 23.59 0.31 -18.38
C ARG A 477 24.96 0.98 -18.37
N CYS A 478 25.84 0.58 -17.45
CA CYS A 478 27.20 1.13 -17.33
C CYS A 478 28.08 1.01 -18.59
N GLN A 479 27.66 0.22 -19.60
CA GLN A 479 28.36 0.06 -20.89
C GLN A 479 27.96 1.13 -21.94
N SER A 480 27.03 2.04 -21.62
CA SER A 480 26.60 3.14 -22.50
C SER A 480 26.65 4.47 -21.73
N PRO A 481 27.80 5.17 -21.73
CA PRO A 481 28.07 6.31 -20.85
C PRO A 481 27.14 7.49 -21.15
N CYS A 482 26.39 7.95 -20.14
CA CYS A 482 25.55 9.16 -20.09
C CYS A 482 24.94 9.65 -21.43
N THR A 483 24.50 8.76 -22.33
CA THR A 483 24.16 9.11 -23.72
C THR A 483 22.91 9.96 -23.85
N GLY A 484 22.07 10.00 -22.80
CA GLY A 484 20.89 10.84 -22.70
C GLY A 484 21.15 12.24 -22.13
N PHE A 485 22.41 12.61 -21.87
CA PHE A 485 22.73 13.91 -21.27
C PHE A 485 22.86 14.97 -22.37
N VAL A 486 22.11 16.06 -22.23
CA VAL A 486 22.13 17.19 -23.16
C VAL A 486 23.09 18.24 -22.62
N SER A 487 24.00 18.74 -23.47
CA SER A 487 24.88 19.86 -23.11
C SER A 487 24.16 21.20 -23.26
N GLU A 488 24.41 22.15 -22.36
CA GLU A 488 23.99 23.55 -22.54
C GLU A 488 24.69 24.22 -23.74
N MET A 489 25.81 23.66 -24.19
CA MET A 489 26.49 24.07 -25.41
C MET A 489 25.92 23.32 -26.63
N ASP A 490 25.86 24.00 -27.77
CA ASP A 490 25.54 23.40 -29.06
C ASP A 490 26.76 22.68 -29.69
N THR A 491 26.59 22.17 -30.90
CA THR A 491 27.65 21.44 -31.62
C THR A 491 28.82 22.32 -32.04
N ASP A 492 28.61 23.64 -32.10
CA ASP A 492 29.62 24.63 -32.47
C ASP A 492 30.30 25.21 -31.21
N GLY A 493 29.97 24.71 -30.02
CA GLY A 493 30.50 25.18 -28.74
C GLY A 493 29.88 26.49 -28.25
N LYS A 494 28.76 26.93 -28.82
CA LYS A 494 28.04 28.13 -28.36
C LYS A 494 26.95 27.76 -27.36
N LEU A 495 26.67 28.68 -26.45
CA LEU A 495 25.60 28.50 -25.47
C LEU A 495 24.24 28.47 -26.16
N ARG A 496 23.45 27.42 -25.90
CA ARG A 496 22.06 27.31 -26.36
C ARG A 496 21.18 28.36 -25.68
N THR A 497 20.17 28.83 -26.39
CA THR A 497 19.10 29.61 -25.74
C THR A 497 18.30 28.71 -24.78
N ILE A 498 17.68 29.30 -23.75
CA ILE A 498 16.78 28.59 -22.82
C ILE A 498 15.67 27.83 -23.58
N LYS A 499 15.16 28.43 -24.67
CA LYS A 499 14.15 27.81 -25.52
C LYS A 499 14.68 26.55 -26.21
N ASP A 500 15.86 26.63 -26.82
CA ASP A 500 16.47 25.50 -27.54
C ASP A 500 16.87 24.38 -26.58
N LEU A 501 17.37 24.75 -25.40
CA LEU A 501 17.69 23.80 -24.34
C LEU A 501 16.43 23.09 -23.83
N SER A 502 15.34 23.83 -23.60
CA SER A 502 14.04 23.26 -23.22
C SER A 502 13.49 22.28 -24.27
N ILE A 503 13.58 22.63 -25.56
CA ILE A 503 13.18 21.74 -26.66
C ILE A 503 14.01 20.46 -26.66
N ALA A 504 15.34 20.57 -26.51
CA ALA A 504 16.23 19.41 -26.47
C ALA A 504 15.92 18.50 -25.28
N LEU A 505 15.73 19.07 -24.08
CA LEU A 505 15.48 18.33 -22.85
C LEU A 505 14.08 17.70 -22.78
N ARG A 506 13.09 18.14 -23.57
CA ARG A 506 11.75 17.52 -23.63
C ARG A 506 11.73 16.17 -24.37
N LYS A 507 12.78 15.84 -25.12
CA LYS A 507 12.86 14.55 -25.81
C LYS A 507 12.88 13.40 -24.80
N LYS A 508 12.33 12.24 -25.19
CA LYS A 508 12.10 11.11 -24.28
C LYS A 508 13.41 10.46 -23.80
N GLU A 509 14.40 10.42 -24.67
CA GLU A 509 15.73 9.91 -24.44
C GLU A 509 16.60 10.80 -23.55
N SER A 510 16.20 12.07 -23.35
CA SER A 510 16.96 13.01 -22.53
C SER A 510 16.74 12.73 -21.04
N THR A 511 17.81 12.39 -20.35
CA THR A 511 17.82 11.98 -18.94
C THR A 511 18.74 12.84 -18.08
N GLY A 512 19.58 13.68 -18.67
CA GLY A 512 20.46 14.58 -17.93
C GLY A 512 20.75 15.89 -18.65
N LEU A 513 21.27 16.86 -17.90
CA LEU A 513 21.78 18.15 -18.37
C LEU A 513 23.24 18.33 -17.95
N ILE A 514 24.09 18.82 -18.85
CA ILE A 514 25.48 19.20 -18.55
C ILE A 514 25.61 20.71 -18.63
N LEU A 515 26.06 21.32 -17.54
CA LEU A 515 26.34 22.75 -17.40
C LEU A 515 27.86 22.96 -17.32
N HIS A 516 28.38 23.91 -18.09
CA HIS A 516 29.80 24.29 -18.19
C HIS A 516 30.08 25.66 -17.55
N ARG A 517 29.07 26.49 -17.29
CA ARG A 517 29.24 27.80 -16.66
C ARG A 517 28.67 27.86 -15.24
N MET A 518 29.35 28.61 -14.40
CA MET A 518 28.95 28.82 -13.01
C MET A 518 27.71 29.74 -12.93
N LEU A 519 26.72 29.35 -12.12
CA LEU A 519 25.54 30.17 -11.83
C LEU A 519 25.89 31.20 -10.75
N SER A 520 26.60 32.28 -11.13
CA SER A 520 27.05 33.32 -10.18
C SER A 520 25.93 34.29 -9.74
N SER A 521 24.80 34.33 -10.46
CA SER A 521 23.58 35.06 -10.05
C SER A 521 22.36 34.53 -10.81
N ILE A 522 21.16 34.67 -10.23
CA ILE A 522 19.88 34.41 -10.91
C ILE A 522 19.72 35.49 -11.99
N THR A 523 20.26 35.25 -13.18
CA THR A 523 19.93 36.05 -14.37
C THR A 523 18.79 35.35 -15.12
N GLU A 524 18.16 36.05 -16.08
CA GLU A 524 17.12 35.50 -16.95
C GLU A 524 17.54 34.21 -17.70
N ASP A 525 18.84 33.88 -17.68
CA ASP A 525 19.44 32.72 -18.33
C ASP A 525 19.71 31.52 -17.40
N ASN A 526 19.09 31.43 -16.21
CA ASN A 526 19.24 30.25 -15.34
C ASN A 526 18.58 28.99 -15.96
N PRO A 527 19.32 27.91 -16.23
CA PRO A 527 18.78 26.70 -16.85
C PRO A 527 18.09 25.75 -15.85
N LEU A 528 18.25 25.92 -14.53
CA LEU A 528 17.68 25.02 -13.52
C LEU A 528 16.15 24.93 -13.51
N PRO A 529 15.38 26.03 -13.69
CA PRO A 529 13.92 25.95 -13.84
C PRO A 529 13.46 25.02 -14.98
N ILE A 530 14.28 24.84 -16.02
CA ILE A 530 13.96 23.94 -17.15
C ILE A 530 13.88 22.50 -16.66
N LEU A 531 14.68 22.10 -15.66
CA LEU A 531 14.67 20.75 -15.10
C LEU A 531 13.30 20.39 -14.53
N ILE A 532 12.66 21.34 -13.84
CA ILE A 532 11.30 21.18 -13.31
C ILE A 532 10.31 20.93 -14.45
N GLY A 533 10.25 21.85 -15.43
CA GLY A 533 9.28 21.81 -16.53
C GLY A 533 9.48 20.66 -17.52
N THR A 534 10.70 20.14 -17.65
CA THR A 534 11.03 19.02 -18.55
C THR A 534 11.03 17.68 -17.84
N GLY A 535 11.04 17.65 -16.51
CA GLY A 535 11.13 16.41 -15.73
C GLY A 535 12.53 15.78 -15.78
N ILE A 536 13.58 16.54 -16.15
CA ILE A 536 14.94 16.01 -16.20
C ILE A 536 15.41 15.69 -14.78
N PRO A 537 15.86 14.45 -14.53
CA PRO A 537 16.23 14.03 -13.18
C PRO A 537 17.64 14.46 -12.77
N ILE A 538 18.58 14.50 -13.72
CA ILE A 538 19.98 14.74 -13.40
C ILE A 538 20.45 16.02 -14.06
N ALA A 539 21.18 16.85 -13.31
CA ALA A 539 22.01 17.89 -13.90
C ALA A 539 23.39 17.86 -13.26
N ILE A 540 24.43 17.92 -14.07
CA ILE A 540 25.80 17.96 -13.61
C ILE A 540 26.43 19.26 -14.09
N TRP A 541 27.09 19.95 -13.16
CA TRP A 541 27.90 21.10 -13.45
C TRP A 541 29.37 20.71 -13.42
N LEU A 542 30.10 21.10 -14.45
CA LEU A 542 31.50 20.75 -14.70
C LEU A 542 32.22 22.00 -15.20
N ASP A 543 33.09 22.58 -14.38
CA ASP A 543 34.00 23.62 -14.87
C ASP A 543 35.00 22.99 -15.86
N PRO A 544 34.95 23.36 -17.15
CA PRO A 544 35.82 22.76 -18.16
C PRO A 544 37.31 23.08 -17.95
N ASP A 545 37.63 24.14 -17.20
CA ASP A 545 39.02 24.49 -16.89
C ASP A 545 39.59 23.60 -15.78
N CYS A 546 38.73 22.95 -14.99
CA CYS A 546 39.15 22.09 -13.88
C CYS A 546 38.92 20.60 -14.15
N PHE A 547 37.90 20.25 -14.95
CA PHE A 547 37.51 18.85 -15.16
C PHE A 547 37.27 18.51 -16.62
N ASN A 548 37.90 17.42 -17.07
CA ASN A 548 37.53 16.80 -18.35
C ASN A 548 36.21 16.03 -18.18
N LYS A 549 35.16 16.48 -18.89
CA LYS A 549 33.83 15.84 -18.83
C LYS A 549 33.86 14.33 -19.08
N ASN A 550 34.79 13.84 -19.91
CA ASN A 550 34.87 12.41 -20.21
C ASN A 550 35.33 11.59 -19.00
N ASP A 551 36.11 12.15 -18.08
CA ASP A 551 36.60 11.46 -16.89
C ASP A 551 35.49 11.17 -15.88
N ILE A 552 34.36 11.87 -16.00
CA ILE A 552 33.21 11.76 -15.08
C ILE A 552 32.03 11.10 -15.79
N LEU A 553 31.76 11.49 -17.02
CA LEU A 553 30.60 11.00 -17.78
C LEU A 553 30.84 9.64 -18.45
N SER A 554 32.08 9.14 -18.47
CA SER A 554 32.37 7.76 -18.90
C SER A 554 32.09 6.71 -17.83
N ALA A 555 31.92 7.13 -16.57
CA ALA A 555 31.56 6.25 -15.47
C ALA A 555 30.09 5.79 -15.55
N CYS A 556 29.73 4.81 -14.72
CA CYS A 556 28.35 4.37 -14.64
C CYS A 556 27.47 5.54 -14.14
N PRO A 557 26.36 5.90 -14.83
CA PRO A 557 25.55 7.05 -14.43
C PRO A 557 24.99 6.94 -12.99
N GLN A 558 24.72 5.72 -12.53
CA GLN A 558 24.25 5.44 -11.17
C GLN A 558 25.31 5.73 -10.09
N ASP A 559 26.60 5.70 -10.47
CA ASP A 559 27.74 5.97 -9.59
C ASP A 559 28.19 7.44 -9.62
N LEU A 560 27.45 8.32 -10.29
CA LEU A 560 27.78 9.75 -10.37
C LEU A 560 27.97 10.40 -8.99
N PRO A 561 27.13 10.17 -7.95
CA PRO A 561 27.37 10.74 -6.62
C PRO A 561 28.73 10.34 -6.04
N ASN A 562 29.12 9.07 -6.16
CA ASN A 562 30.42 8.57 -5.71
C ASN A 562 31.58 9.16 -6.52
N THR A 563 31.40 9.26 -7.83
CA THR A 563 32.39 9.83 -8.75
C THR A 563 32.64 11.30 -8.42
N VAL A 564 31.57 12.07 -8.20
CA VAL A 564 31.63 13.49 -7.84
C VAL A 564 32.31 13.66 -6.47
N GLN A 565 31.94 12.87 -5.47
CA GLN A 565 32.61 12.89 -4.15
C GLN A 565 34.12 12.64 -4.30
N SER A 566 34.52 11.60 -5.03
CA SER A 566 35.93 11.25 -5.24
C SER A 566 36.71 12.39 -5.93
N LYS A 567 36.06 13.14 -6.83
CA LYS A 567 36.65 14.31 -7.47
C LYS A 567 36.77 15.50 -6.52
N HIS A 568 35.80 15.72 -5.63
CA HIS A 568 35.91 16.73 -4.58
C HIS A 568 37.07 16.43 -3.63
N GLU A 569 37.19 15.18 -3.16
CA GLU A 569 38.28 14.73 -2.28
C GLU A 569 39.65 14.95 -2.94
N ALA A 570 39.80 14.52 -4.20
CA ALA A 570 41.04 14.72 -4.95
C ALA A 570 41.41 16.21 -5.14
N ALA A 571 40.43 17.05 -5.49
CA ALA A 571 40.65 18.50 -5.66
C ALA A 571 41.03 19.18 -4.34
N TYR A 572 40.35 18.83 -3.24
CA TYR A 572 40.62 19.36 -1.91
C TYR A 572 42.06 19.04 -1.46
N HIS A 573 42.52 17.80 -1.65
CA HIS A 573 43.90 17.40 -1.34
C HIS A 573 44.95 18.06 -2.24
N ALA A 574 44.58 18.44 -3.47
CA ALA A 574 45.45 19.19 -4.38
C ALA A 574 45.53 20.70 -4.04
N GLY A 575 44.73 21.19 -3.08
CA GLY A 575 44.61 22.62 -2.79
C GLY A 575 43.80 23.40 -3.83
N GLU A 576 43.05 22.69 -4.67
CA GLU A 576 42.14 23.26 -5.66
C GLU A 576 40.73 23.40 -5.09
N CYS A 577 39.97 24.38 -5.58
CA CYS A 577 38.61 24.59 -5.12
C CYS A 577 37.71 23.43 -5.60
N GLY A 578 37.27 22.57 -4.68
CA GLY A 578 36.33 21.49 -4.98
C GLY A 578 34.98 21.99 -5.50
N ALA A 579 34.64 23.28 -5.34
CA ALA A 579 33.40 23.86 -5.82
C ALA A 579 33.37 24.12 -7.34
N ASN A 580 34.08 23.28 -8.12
CA ASN A 580 34.21 23.28 -9.58
C ASN A 580 33.46 22.10 -10.25
N ILE A 581 32.79 21.27 -9.44
CA ILE A 581 31.87 20.21 -9.86
C ILE A 581 30.64 20.21 -8.96
N GLY A 582 29.46 19.95 -9.52
CA GLY A 582 28.20 19.92 -8.77
C GLY A 582 27.18 18.98 -9.38
N LEU A 583 26.32 18.40 -8.54
CA LEU A 583 25.37 17.36 -8.97
C LEU A 583 23.98 17.62 -8.40
N VAL A 584 23.02 17.84 -9.30
CA VAL A 584 21.58 17.79 -9.01
C VAL A 584 21.08 16.37 -9.27
N TRP A 585 20.43 15.76 -8.28
CA TRP A 585 20.03 14.36 -8.28
C TRP A 585 18.56 14.19 -7.89
N GLU A 586 17.62 14.34 -8.83
CA GLU A 586 16.20 14.34 -8.53
C GLU A 586 15.57 12.93 -8.52
N ASP A 587 15.74 12.20 -7.42
CA ASP A 587 15.01 10.95 -7.19
C ASP A 587 13.57 11.21 -6.70
N PRO A 588 12.52 10.87 -7.48
CA PRO A 588 11.12 11.08 -7.08
C PRO A 588 10.65 10.19 -5.93
N HIS A 589 11.39 9.14 -5.58
CA HIS A 589 11.04 8.20 -4.52
C HIS A 589 11.66 8.59 -3.17
N LEU A 590 12.67 9.46 -3.16
CA LEU A 590 13.34 9.97 -1.96
C LEU A 590 12.91 11.42 -1.68
N ILE A 591 11.70 11.58 -1.13
CA ILE A 591 11.16 12.86 -0.66
C ILE A 591 10.53 12.72 0.74
N PRO A 592 10.47 13.80 1.55
CA PRO A 592 9.91 13.76 2.90
C PRO A 592 8.46 13.27 2.97
N PHE A 593 8.12 12.42 3.94
CA PHE A 593 6.78 11.84 4.10
C PHE A 593 5.68 12.90 4.28
N VAL A 594 5.97 13.97 5.02
CA VAL A 594 5.03 15.09 5.21
C VAL A 594 4.70 15.77 3.88
N SER A 595 5.71 15.92 3.02
CA SER A 595 5.53 16.44 1.66
C SER A 595 4.72 15.45 0.83
N GLN A 596 5.03 14.14 0.85
CA GLN A 596 4.21 13.11 0.17
C GLN A 596 2.72 13.16 0.55
N SER A 597 2.42 13.43 1.83
CA SER A 597 1.05 13.55 2.33
C SER A 597 0.35 14.81 1.84
N LYS A 598 1.04 15.97 1.82
CA LYS A 598 0.53 17.22 1.23
C LYS A 598 0.32 17.11 -0.29
N LEU A 599 1.24 16.44 -1.00
CA LEU A 599 1.14 16.16 -2.43
C LEU A 599 -0.12 15.33 -2.75
N LYS A 600 -0.46 14.35 -1.90
CA LYS A 600 -1.68 13.53 -2.04
C LYS A 600 -2.96 14.32 -1.83
N MET A 601 -3.00 15.22 -0.84
CA MET A 601 -4.19 16.05 -0.58
C MET A 601 -4.44 17.07 -1.69
N ALA A 602 -3.39 17.52 -2.37
CA ALA A 602 -3.51 18.48 -3.45
C ALA A 602 -3.96 17.80 -4.77
N GLY A 603 -3.72 16.50 -4.96
CA GLY A 603 -4.15 15.76 -6.16
C GLY A 603 -5.64 15.38 -6.20
N ASN A 604 -6.42 15.70 -5.16
CA ASN A 604 -7.87 15.51 -5.10
C ASN A 604 -8.62 16.78 -5.48
#